data_AF-A0A6J4L0Z5-F1
#
_entry.id   AF-A0A6J4L0Z5-F1
#
_cell.length_a   1.000
_cell.length_b   1.000
_cell.length_c   1.000
_cell.angle_alpha   90.00
_cell.angle_beta   90.00
_cell.angle_gamma   90.00
#
_symmetry.space_group_name_H-M   'P 1'
#
loop_
_entity.id
_entity.type
_entity.pdbx_description
1 polymer ?
#
loop_
_entity_poly.entity_id
_entity_poly.type
_entity_poly.pdbx_seq_one_letter_code
_entity_poly.pdbx_strand_id
1 'polypeptide(L)'
;MKPRSLLLLRASLGLLMLLWGVDKLVNVEHGLAVSERFYLGAFSSAALLKAFGAAQIALGALVVVGAARRYAYPVLLAVTGATLLGVWRSVVDPLGWYLTGANVLFYPS
;
A
#
# COMPACT_ATOMS: atom_id res chain seq x y z
N MET A 1 6.41 -1.82 27.73
CA MET A 1 6.07 -1.01 26.52
C MET A 1 6.35 -1.75 25.20
N LYS A 2 7.51 -2.42 25.05
CA LYS A 2 7.90 -3.19 23.84
C LYS A 2 6.82 -4.09 23.19
N PRO A 3 6.06 -4.96 23.93
CA PRO A 3 5.13 -5.88 23.27
C PRO A 3 3.91 -5.18 22.65
N ARG A 4 3.43 -4.08 23.28
CA ARG A 4 2.30 -3.30 22.78
C ARG A 4 2.67 -2.54 21.51
N SER A 5 3.85 -1.91 21.47
CA SER A 5 4.33 -1.20 20.29
C SER A 5 4.49 -2.15 19.08
N LEU A 6 5.03 -3.35 19.28
CA LEU A 6 5.16 -4.35 18.21
C LEU A 6 3.81 -4.91 17.74
N LEU A 7 2.84 -5.03 18.64
CA LEU A 7 1.48 -5.42 18.26
C LEU A 7 0.82 -4.32 17.41
N LEU A 8 0.90 -3.06 17.85
CA LEU A 8 0.35 -1.92 17.11
C LEU A 8 0.99 -1.79 15.72
N LEU A 9 2.31 -1.91 15.62
CA LEU A 9 3.00 -1.83 14.33
C LEU A 9 2.52 -2.93 13.35
N ARG A 10 2.38 -4.16 13.84
CA ARG A 10 1.87 -5.28 13.02
C ARG A 10 0.42 -5.07 12.62
N ALA A 11 -0.41 -4.62 13.55
CA ALA A 11 -1.80 -4.33 13.28
C ALA A 11 -1.93 -3.23 12.21
N SER A 12 -1.21 -2.10 12.36
CA SER A 12 -1.26 -1.00 11.41
C SER A 12 -0.77 -1.39 10.01
N LEU A 13 0.39 -2.05 9.91
CA LEU A 13 0.94 -2.47 8.62
C LEU A 13 0.11 -3.59 7.97
N GLY A 14 -0.39 -4.53 8.77
CA GLY A 14 -1.25 -5.61 8.29
C GLY A 14 -2.60 -5.08 7.82
N LEU A 15 -3.22 -4.16 8.56
CA LEU A 15 -4.47 -3.50 8.17
C LEU A 15 -4.30 -2.69 6.88
N LEU A 16 -3.17 -2.01 6.69
CA LEU A 16 -2.87 -1.33 5.42
C LEU A 16 -2.95 -2.31 4.23
N MET A 17 -2.36 -3.50 4.36
CA MET A 17 -2.41 -4.53 3.32
C MET A 17 -3.82 -5.10 3.12
N LEU A 18 -4.58 -5.30 4.21
CA LEU A 18 -5.96 -5.78 4.14
C LEU A 18 -6.86 -4.79 3.40
N LEU A 19 -6.82 -3.52 3.78
CA LEU A 19 -7.65 -2.47 3.16
C LEU A 19 -7.32 -2.31 1.68
N TRP A 20 -6.04 -2.22 1.33
CA TRP A 20 -5.63 -2.10 -0.08
C TRP A 20 -5.87 -3.35 -0.91
N GLY A 21 -5.82 -4.53 -0.28
CA GLY A 21 -6.16 -5.78 -0.95
C GLY A 21 -7.66 -5.87 -1.23
N VAL A 22 -8.50 -5.47 -0.28
CA VAL A 22 -9.97 -5.38 -0.46
C VAL A 22 -10.32 -4.36 -1.55
N ASP A 23 -9.69 -3.19 -1.54
CA ASP A 23 -9.89 -2.17 -2.59
C ASP A 23 -9.64 -2.74 -4.00
N LYS A 24 -8.55 -3.50 -4.19
CA LYS A 24 -8.24 -4.15 -5.49
C LYS A 24 -9.24 -5.23 -5.92
N LEU A 25 -9.96 -5.83 -4.97
CA LEU A 25 -10.98 -6.84 -5.26
C LEU A 25 -12.34 -6.23 -5.55
N VAL A 26 -12.71 -5.18 -4.82
CA VAL A 26 -14.03 -4.55 -4.87
C VAL A 26 -14.08 -3.40 -5.89
N ASN A 27 -13.07 -2.53 -5.89
CA ASN A 27 -12.97 -1.36 -6.76
C ASN A 27 -11.81 -1.52 -7.76
N VAL A 28 -12.00 -2.44 -8.70
CA VAL A 28 -11.00 -2.79 -9.71
C VAL A 28 -10.61 -1.58 -10.56
N GLU A 29 -11.57 -0.74 -10.92
CA GLU A 29 -11.36 0.44 -11.76
C GLU A 29 -10.42 1.45 -11.08
N HIS A 30 -10.65 1.74 -9.79
CA HIS A 30 -9.74 2.55 -8.99
C HIS A 30 -8.35 1.94 -8.92
N GLY A 31 -8.24 0.63 -8.67
CA GLY A 31 -6.94 -0.04 -8.60
C GLY A 31 -6.17 -0.05 -9.94
N LEU A 32 -6.88 -0.11 -11.08
CA LEU A 32 -6.26 0.04 -12.41
C LEU A 32 -5.75 1.47 -12.63
N ALA A 33 -6.53 2.50 -12.26
CA ALA A 33 -6.09 3.89 -12.35
C ALA A 33 -4.86 4.17 -11.47
N VAL A 34 -4.81 3.60 -10.26
CA VAL A 34 -3.64 3.66 -9.39
C VAL A 34 -2.44 2.94 -10.01
N SER A 35 -2.65 1.77 -10.63
CA SER A 35 -1.59 1.05 -11.36
C SER A 35 -0.98 1.89 -12.48
N GLU A 36 -1.81 2.59 -13.24
CA GLU A 36 -1.34 3.42 -14.35
C GLU A 36 -0.53 4.61 -13.84
N ARG A 37 -1.04 5.29 -12.80
CA ARG A 37 -0.42 6.51 -12.26
C ARG A 37 0.88 6.26 -11.51
N PHE A 38 0.96 5.19 -10.72
CA PHE A 38 2.05 4.99 -9.76
C PHE A 38 2.95 3.78 -10.06
N TYR A 39 2.49 2.85 -10.90
CA TYR A 39 3.17 1.57 -11.13
C TYR A 39 3.40 1.29 -12.63
N LEU A 40 3.43 2.32 -13.47
CA LEU A 40 3.73 2.23 -14.91
C LEU A 40 2.85 1.20 -15.66
N GLY A 41 1.61 1.00 -15.22
CA GLY A 41 0.70 0.03 -15.84
C GLY A 41 1.04 -1.44 -15.55
N ALA A 42 1.93 -1.75 -14.59
CA ALA A 42 2.37 -3.12 -14.28
C ALA A 42 1.21 -4.09 -13.94
N PHE A 43 0.09 -3.59 -13.45
CA PHE A 43 -1.13 -4.36 -13.15
C PHE A 43 -2.30 -3.95 -14.05
N SER A 44 -2.07 -3.74 -15.34
CA SER A 44 -3.08 -3.32 -16.33
C SER A 44 -4.19 -4.33 -16.62
N SER A 45 -4.08 -5.57 -16.11
CA SER A 45 -5.16 -6.55 -16.22
C SER A 45 -5.93 -6.71 -14.92
N ALA A 46 -7.26 -6.69 -15.01
CA ALA A 46 -8.15 -6.90 -13.87
C ALA A 46 -7.90 -8.23 -13.15
N ALA A 47 -7.52 -9.29 -13.90
CA ALA A 47 -7.21 -10.60 -13.33
C ALA A 47 -5.94 -10.55 -12.46
N LEU A 48 -4.85 -9.95 -12.95
CA LEU A 48 -3.61 -9.79 -12.18
C LEU A 48 -3.83 -8.90 -10.97
N LEU A 49 -4.58 -7.79 -11.11
CA LEU A 49 -4.88 -6.89 -10.02
C LEU A 49 -5.66 -7.58 -8.90
N LYS A 50 -6.67 -8.39 -9.25
CA LYS A 50 -7.43 -9.18 -8.27
C LYS A 50 -6.58 -10.26 -7.60
N ALA A 51 -5.76 -10.98 -8.36
CA ALA A 51 -4.85 -11.97 -7.81
C ALA A 51 -3.86 -11.33 -6.81
N PHE A 52 -3.32 -10.17 -7.16
CA PHE A 52 -2.45 -9.39 -6.28
C PHE A 52 -3.18 -8.88 -5.04
N GLY A 53 -4.43 -8.41 -5.18
CA GLY A 53 -5.29 -8.03 -4.05
C GLY A 53 -5.52 -9.17 -3.07
N ALA A 54 -5.84 -10.36 -3.57
CA ALA A 54 -6.01 -11.56 -2.73
C ALA A 54 -4.69 -11.93 -2.01
N ALA A 55 -3.54 -11.86 -2.70
CA ALA A 55 -2.24 -12.08 -2.10
C ALA A 55 -1.91 -11.03 -1.01
N GLN A 56 -2.27 -9.76 -1.23
CA GLN A 56 -2.12 -8.69 -0.23
C GLN A 56 -2.98 -8.94 1.01
N ILE A 57 -4.22 -9.42 0.85
CA ILE A 57 -5.07 -9.77 1.99
C ILE A 57 -4.45 -10.90 2.81
N ALA A 58 -4.01 -11.97 2.14
CA ALA A 58 -3.36 -13.09 2.81
C ALA A 58 -2.09 -12.64 3.56
N LEU A 59 -1.26 -11.80 2.93
CA LEU A 59 -0.08 -11.22 3.55
C LEU A 59 -0.43 -10.36 4.77
N GLY A 60 -1.44 -9.50 4.65
CA GLY A 60 -1.93 -8.66 5.75
C GLY A 60 -2.36 -9.49 6.95
N ALA A 61 -3.14 -10.55 6.73
CA ALA A 61 -3.56 -11.47 7.78
C ALA A 61 -2.36 -12.15 8.47
N LEU A 62 -1.37 -12.62 7.71
CA LEU A 62 -0.14 -13.20 8.26
C LEU A 62 0.62 -12.20 9.13
N VAL A 63 0.72 -10.93 8.71
CA VAL A 63 1.41 -9.87 9.46
C VAL A 63 0.68 -9.54 10.76
N VAL A 64 -0.65 -9.40 10.73
CA VAL A 64 -1.47 -9.11 11.94
C VAL A 64 -1.32 -10.22 12.97
N VAL A 65 -1.49 -11.48 12.55
CA VAL A 65 -1.32 -12.65 13.43
C VAL A 65 0.14 -12.81 13.89
N GLY A 66 1.09 -12.34 13.09
CA GLY A 66 2.52 -12.52 13.34
C GLY A 66 3.01 -13.92 12.97
N ALA A 67 2.36 -14.57 12.00
CA ALA A 67 2.75 -15.86 11.45
C ALA A 67 3.79 -15.69 10.32
N ALA A 68 4.53 -16.76 10.02
CA ALA A 68 5.48 -16.83 8.90
C ALA A 68 6.44 -15.61 8.78
N ARG A 69 6.85 -15.01 9.91
CA ARG A 69 7.55 -13.71 9.96
C ARG A 69 8.80 -13.64 9.07
N ARG A 70 9.53 -14.76 8.95
CA ARG A 70 10.73 -14.89 8.09
C ARG A 70 10.43 -14.61 6.61
N TYR A 71 9.22 -14.88 6.15
CA TYR A 71 8.78 -14.69 4.76
C TYR A 71 7.83 -13.50 4.62
N ALA A 72 6.87 -13.35 5.54
CA ALA A 72 5.89 -12.27 5.49
C ALA A 72 6.54 -10.89 5.58
N TYR A 73 7.58 -10.70 6.42
CA TYR A 73 8.17 -9.37 6.60
C TYR A 73 9.00 -8.90 5.41
N PRO A 74 9.85 -9.72 4.77
CA PRO A 74 10.51 -9.33 3.52
C PRO A 74 9.54 -9.02 2.39
N VAL A 75 8.47 -9.83 2.24
CA VAL A 75 7.45 -9.58 1.20
C VAL A 75 6.69 -8.28 1.49
N LEU A 76 6.28 -8.06 2.74
CA LEU A 76 5.68 -6.80 3.17
C LEU A 76 6.58 -5.62 2.84
N LEU A 77 7.87 -5.70 3.21
CA LEU A 77 8.85 -4.67 2.94
C LEU A 77 8.97 -4.37 1.44
N ALA A 78 9.03 -5.41 0.60
CA ALA A 78 9.10 -5.25 -0.85
C ALA A 78 7.86 -4.54 -1.40
N VAL A 79 6.66 -4.94 -0.99
CA VAL A 79 5.39 -4.35 -1.43
C VAL A 79 5.27 -2.90 -0.97
N THR A 80 5.51 -2.62 0.32
CA THR A 80 5.44 -1.26 0.86
C THR A 80 6.56 -0.38 0.34
N GLY A 81 7.75 -0.95 0.10
CA GLY A 81 8.91 -0.26 -0.45
C GLY A 81 8.69 0.16 -1.91
N ALA A 82 8.16 -0.73 -2.75
CA ALA A 82 7.77 -0.39 -4.12
C ALA A 82 6.69 0.71 -4.13
N THR A 83 5.73 0.63 -3.21
CA THR A 83 4.70 1.67 -3.06
C THR A 83 5.31 3.00 -2.63
N LEU A 84 6.22 3.00 -1.65
CA LEU A 84 6.95 4.18 -1.19
C LEU A 84 7.72 4.85 -2.33
N LEU A 85 8.38 4.04 -3.19
CA LEU A 85 9.06 4.55 -4.37
C LEU A 85 8.08 5.16 -5.38
N GLY A 86 6.87 4.61 -5.54
CA GLY A 86 5.83 5.19 -6.39
C GLY A 86 5.30 6.53 -5.86
N VAL A 87 5.19 6.69 -4.53
CA VAL A 87 4.59 7.89 -3.89
C VAL A 87 5.61 8.80 -3.19
N TRP A 88 6.91 8.67 -3.48
CA TRP A 88 7.99 9.30 -2.72
C TRP A 88 7.84 10.83 -2.57
N ARG A 89 7.33 11.51 -3.61
CA ARG A 89 7.09 12.97 -3.59
C ARG A 89 6.12 13.36 -2.48
N SER A 90 5.05 12.57 -2.30
CA SER A 90 4.05 12.76 -1.25
C SER A 90 4.60 12.46 0.15
N VAL A 91 5.71 11.73 0.25
CA VAL A 91 6.37 11.47 1.54
C VAL A 91 7.32 12.58 1.93
N VAL A 92 8.09 13.10 0.96
CA VAL A 92 9.10 14.15 1.21
C VAL A 92 8.47 15.55 1.27
N ASP A 93 7.42 15.78 0.48
CA ASP A 93 6.68 17.04 0.45
C ASP A 93 5.16 16.77 0.52
N PRO A 94 4.64 16.39 1.71
CA PRO A 94 3.24 15.98 1.85
C PRO A 94 2.24 17.11 1.58
N LEU A 95 2.67 18.38 1.73
CA LEU A 95 1.85 19.55 1.45
C LEU A 95 2.02 20.05 0.00
N GLY A 96 2.99 19.49 -0.73
CA GLY A 96 3.26 19.83 -2.12
C GLY A 96 3.77 21.26 -2.34
N TRP A 97 4.28 21.93 -1.30
CA TRP A 97 4.69 23.33 -1.35
C TRP A 97 5.96 23.57 -2.15
N TYR A 98 6.88 22.62 -2.10
CA TYR A 98 8.22 22.79 -2.64
C TYR A 98 8.38 22.09 -3.99
N LEU A 99 7.74 20.94 -4.18
CA LEU A 99 7.89 20.12 -5.39
C LEU A 99 6.84 20.42 -6.45
N THR A 100 5.66 20.88 -6.05
CA THR A 100 4.50 21.09 -6.94
C THR A 100 3.87 22.47 -6.84
N GLY A 101 4.21 23.27 -5.81
CA GLY A 101 3.56 24.57 -5.55
C GLY A 101 2.06 24.45 -5.26
N ALA A 102 1.62 23.34 -4.68
CA ALA A 102 0.21 23.02 -4.48
C ALA A 102 -0.43 23.93 -3.41
N ASN A 103 -1.69 24.29 -3.63
CA ASN A 103 -2.46 25.08 -2.67
C ASN A 103 -3.11 24.12 -1.66
N VAL A 104 -2.77 24.21 -0.37
CA VAL A 104 -3.25 23.24 0.65
C VAL A 104 -4.77 23.20 0.76
N LEU A 105 -5.41 24.32 0.47
CA LEU A 105 -6.88 24.44 0.50
C LEU A 105 -7.55 23.76 -0.69
N PHE A 106 -6.82 23.58 -1.79
CA PHE A 106 -7.30 22.98 -3.02
C PHE A 106 -6.36 21.85 -3.41
N TYR A 107 -6.64 20.66 -2.90
CA TYR A 107 -5.95 19.45 -3.33
C TYR A 107 -5.97 19.41 -4.87
N PRO A 108 -4.83 19.22 -5.54
CA PRO A 108 -4.81 19.07 -6.99
C PRO A 108 -5.61 17.81 -7.33
N SER A 109 -6.82 18.01 -7.90
CA SER A 109 -7.68 16.96 -8.42
C SER A 109 -7.03 16.29 -9.63
#